data_AF-G8JW10-F1
#
_entry.id   AF-G8JW10-F1
#
_cell.length_a   1.000
_cell.length_b   1.000
_cell.length_c   1.000
_cell.angle_alpha   90.00
_cell.angle_beta   90.00
_cell.angle_gamma   90.00
#
_symmetry.space_group_name_H-M   'P 1'
#
loop_
_entity.id
_entity.type
_entity.pdbx_description
1 polymer ?
#
loop_
_entity_poly.entity_id
_entity_poly.type
_entity_poly.pdbx_seq_one_letter_code
_entity_poly.pdbx_strand_id
1 'polypeptide(L)'
;MLGVQIRWGYFYVLCVASLVALYLGLTGDNRFGMITNEHDKLAHFVTFLLESWLFTRSIESSELDVESLLVVWRRWGGIYGRQYDEMEEESTVHHVSKYSVSIYVCIVLGAVGSECLQLILSWGRRKFDVMDVVYNICGSLVGIGTAYWIER
;
A
#
# COMPACT_ATOMS: atom_id res chain seq x y z
N MET A 1 1.95 -12.94 22.22
CA MET A 1 2.74 -12.37 21.11
C MET A 1 1.79 -11.57 20.23
N LEU A 2 1.56 -10.31 20.60
CA LEU A 2 0.85 -9.34 19.75
C LEU A 2 1.88 -8.83 18.75
N GLY A 3 1.91 -9.43 17.58
CA GLY A 3 2.75 -9.01 16.46
C GLY A 3 1.89 -9.01 15.22
N VAL A 4 2.17 -8.11 14.28
CA VAL A 4 1.47 -8.09 12.99
C VAL A 4 1.72 -9.44 12.29
N GLN A 5 0.72 -10.30 12.26
CA GLN A 5 0.79 -11.58 11.56
C GLN A 5 0.53 -11.35 10.07
N ILE A 6 1.49 -11.75 9.25
CA ILE A 6 1.45 -11.56 7.80
C ILE A 6 1.27 -12.91 7.12
N ARG A 7 0.24 -12.99 6.27
CA ARG A 7 0.03 -14.09 5.33
C ARG A 7 0.97 -13.91 4.14
N TRP A 8 2.17 -14.46 4.27
CA TRP A 8 3.27 -14.29 3.30
C TRP A 8 2.90 -14.64 1.85
N GLY A 9 1.97 -15.57 1.61
CA GLY A 9 1.50 -15.88 0.25
C GLY A 9 0.90 -14.66 -0.45
N TYR A 10 -0.02 -13.93 0.21
CA TYR A 10 -0.62 -12.71 -0.35
C TYR A 10 0.41 -11.59 -0.45
N PHE A 11 1.28 -11.45 0.55
CA PHE A 11 2.32 -10.42 0.56
C PHE A 11 3.35 -10.62 -0.57
N TYR A 12 3.74 -11.86 -0.84
CA TYR A 12 4.65 -12.17 -1.96
C TYR A 12 4.02 -11.81 -3.29
N VAL A 13 2.75 -12.18 -3.51
CA VAL A 13 2.02 -11.84 -4.74
C VAL A 13 1.87 -10.33 -4.87
N LEU A 14 1.61 -9.61 -3.78
CA LEU A 14 1.59 -8.14 -3.76
C LEU A 14 2.93 -7.57 -4.26
N CYS A 15 4.06 -7.99 -3.68
CA CYS A 15 5.37 -7.48 -4.08
C CYS A 15 5.67 -7.74 -5.56
N VAL A 16 5.37 -8.94 -6.06
CA VAL A 16 5.57 -9.27 -7.49
C VAL A 16 4.65 -8.44 -8.37
N ALA A 17 3.37 -8.31 -8.01
CA ALA A 17 2.41 -7.50 -8.75
C ALA A 17 2.84 -6.02 -8.82
N SER A 18 3.31 -5.45 -7.71
CA SER A 18 3.78 -4.06 -7.65
C SER A 18 5.03 -3.82 -8.49
N LEU A 19 5.96 -4.78 -8.52
CA LEU A 19 7.13 -4.67 -9.41
C LEU A 19 6.73 -4.73 -10.89
N VAL A 20 5.78 -5.59 -11.24
CA VAL A 20 5.27 -5.68 -12.61
C VAL A 20 4.51 -4.41 -12.99
N ALA A 21 3.63 -3.91 -12.12
CA ALA A 21 2.90 -2.67 -12.34
C ALA A 21 3.83 -1.47 -12.51
N LEU A 22 4.86 -1.36 -11.66
CA LEU A 22 5.87 -0.31 -11.76
C LEU A 22 6.65 -0.41 -13.08
N TYR A 23 7.08 -1.63 -13.46
CA TYR A 23 7.76 -1.85 -14.72
C TYR A 23 6.89 -1.42 -15.90
N LEU A 24 5.63 -1.85 -15.96
CA LEU A 24 4.69 -1.50 -17.01
C LEU A 24 4.41 0.02 -17.05
N GLY A 25 4.26 0.66 -15.89
CA GLY A 25 4.08 2.11 -15.77
C GLY A 25 5.30 2.91 -16.25
N LEU A 26 6.51 2.35 -16.17
CA LEU A 26 7.73 2.98 -16.66
C LEU A 26 8.02 2.67 -18.14
N THR A 27 7.53 1.54 -18.66
CA THR A 27 7.81 1.14 -20.05
C THR A 27 7.02 2.00 -21.02
N GLY A 28 7.70 2.89 -21.75
CA GLY A 28 7.14 3.66 -22.86
C GLY A 28 7.18 2.92 -24.20
N ASP A 29 7.15 1.59 -24.20
CA ASP A 29 7.27 0.80 -25.44
C ASP A 29 5.97 0.88 -26.26
N ASN A 30 6.08 1.31 -27.52
CA ASN A 30 4.93 1.64 -28.38
C ASN A 30 3.96 0.46 -28.61
N ARG A 31 4.43 -0.78 -28.41
CA ARG A 31 3.58 -1.99 -28.52
C ARG A 31 2.63 -2.15 -27.34
N PHE A 32 3.11 -1.83 -26.13
CA PHE A 32 2.25 -1.82 -24.95
C PHE A 32 1.47 -0.51 -24.86
N GLY A 33 2.07 0.60 -25.31
CA GLY A 33 1.47 1.93 -25.36
C GLY A 33 0.15 1.99 -26.13
N MET A 34 -0.08 1.16 -27.15
CA MET A 34 -1.37 1.13 -27.86
C MET A 34 -2.50 0.51 -27.01
N ILE A 35 -2.18 -0.49 -26.19
CA ILE A 35 -3.15 -1.15 -25.29
C ILE A 35 -3.31 -0.35 -24.00
N THR A 36 -2.21 0.22 -23.48
CA THR A 36 -2.23 1.00 -22.24
C THR A 36 -2.71 2.43 -22.43
N ASN A 37 -2.54 3.11 -23.58
CA ASN A 37 -3.05 4.48 -23.72
C ASN A 37 -4.58 4.56 -23.77
N GLU A 38 -5.27 3.58 -24.36
CA GLU A 38 -6.74 3.59 -24.41
C GLU A 38 -7.39 3.23 -23.06
N HIS A 39 -6.65 2.52 -22.20
CA HIS A 39 -7.16 1.97 -20.94
C HIS A 39 -6.28 2.31 -19.73
N ASP A 40 -5.46 3.35 -19.81
CA ASP A 40 -4.50 3.77 -18.78
C ASP A 40 -5.18 3.90 -17.42
N LYS A 41 -6.31 4.62 -17.39
CA LYS A 41 -7.10 4.86 -16.18
C LYS A 41 -7.72 3.58 -15.61
N LEU A 42 -8.12 2.65 -16.49
CA LEU A 42 -8.63 1.34 -16.08
C LEU A 42 -7.50 0.47 -15.51
N ALA A 43 -6.29 0.53 -16.09
CA ALA A 43 -5.12 -0.18 -15.59
C ALA A 43 -4.75 0.32 -14.18
N HIS A 44 -4.75 1.64 -13.96
CA HIS A 44 -4.58 2.25 -12.65
C HIS A 44 -5.62 1.76 -11.64
N PHE A 45 -6.90 1.80 -12.00
CA PHE A 45 -7.99 1.30 -11.16
C PHE A 45 -7.83 -0.19 -10.79
N VAL A 46 -7.63 -1.06 -11.78
CA VAL A 46 -7.53 -2.52 -11.58
C VAL A 46 -6.29 -2.88 -10.77
N THR A 47 -5.15 -2.25 -11.06
CA THR A 47 -3.91 -2.47 -10.32
C THR A 47 -4.09 -2.14 -8.84
N PHE A 48 -4.57 -0.94 -8.53
CA PHE A 48 -4.76 -0.52 -7.14
C PHE A 48 -5.87 -1.27 -6.42
N LEU A 49 -6.89 -1.75 -7.14
CA LEU A 49 -7.89 -2.67 -6.59
C LEU A 49 -7.22 -3.97 -6.13
N LEU A 50 -6.46 -4.61 -7.01
CA LEU A 50 -5.81 -5.88 -6.70
C LEU A 50 -4.75 -5.72 -5.61
N GLU A 51 -3.91 -4.70 -5.70
CA GLU A 51 -2.87 -4.44 -4.71
C GLU A 51 -3.45 -4.13 -3.33
N SER A 52 -4.48 -3.29 -3.25
CA SER A 52 -5.10 -2.97 -1.96
C SER A 52 -5.83 -4.17 -1.38
N TRP A 53 -6.49 -4.97 -2.21
CA TRP A 53 -7.08 -6.24 -1.79
C TRP A 53 -6.02 -7.22 -1.26
N LEU A 54 -4.92 -7.42 -1.99
CA LEU A 54 -3.80 -8.27 -1.57
C LEU A 54 -3.16 -7.76 -0.28
N PHE A 55 -2.95 -6.46 -0.16
CA PHE A 55 -2.40 -5.84 1.06
C PHE A 55 -3.31 -6.09 2.26
N THR A 56 -4.60 -5.78 2.16
CA THR A 56 -5.55 -6.01 3.26
C THR A 56 -5.64 -7.49 3.64
N ARG A 57 -5.60 -8.39 2.66
CA ARG A 57 -5.62 -9.85 2.87
C ARG A 57 -4.31 -10.41 3.42
N SER A 58 -3.20 -9.72 3.21
CA SER A 58 -1.90 -10.08 3.77
C SER A 58 -1.86 -9.88 5.28
N ILE A 59 -2.66 -8.97 5.83
CA ILE A 59 -2.79 -8.77 7.27
C ILE A 59 -3.75 -9.80 7.85
N GLU A 60 -3.24 -10.70 8.68
CA GLU A 60 -4.03 -11.76 9.29
C GLU A 60 -4.92 -11.24 10.43
N SER A 61 -4.35 -10.39 11.29
CA SER A 61 -5.03 -9.83 12.46
C SER A 61 -6.11 -8.81 12.07
N SER A 62 -7.33 -8.94 12.60
CA SER A 62 -8.41 -7.96 12.40
C SER A 62 -8.12 -6.63 13.09
N GLU A 63 -7.46 -6.69 14.23
CA GLU A 63 -7.04 -5.57 15.06
C GLU A 63 -5.53 -5.59 15.19
N LEU A 64 -4.94 -4.41 15.05
CA LEU A 64 -3.52 -4.17 15.16
C LEU A 64 -3.30 -3.24 16.35
N ASP A 65 -2.33 -3.60 17.17
CA ASP A 65 -1.84 -2.74 18.23
C ASP A 65 -0.94 -1.64 17.63
N VAL A 66 -1.25 -0.38 17.96
CA VAL A 66 -0.50 0.78 17.50
C VAL A 66 0.95 0.74 17.96
N GLU A 67 1.22 0.23 19.16
CA GLU A 67 2.59 0.12 19.67
C GLU A 67 3.41 -0.84 18.79
N SER A 68 2.83 -1.98 18.44
CA SER A 68 3.41 -2.94 17.50
C SER A 68 3.72 -2.32 16.12
N LEU A 69 2.82 -1.48 15.58
CA LEU A 69 3.05 -0.76 14.32
C LEU A 69 4.19 0.28 14.44
N LEU A 70 4.22 1.04 15.54
CA LEU A 70 5.27 2.03 15.81
C LEU A 70 6.64 1.38 15.99
N VAL A 71 6.71 0.22 16.64
CA VAL A 71 7.96 -0.56 16.78
C VAL A 71 8.48 -0.98 15.41
N VAL A 72 7.62 -1.49 14.54
CA VAL A 72 8.01 -1.86 13.16
C VAL A 72 8.51 -0.63 12.39
N TRP A 73 7.79 0.49 12.47
CA TRP A 73 8.19 1.74 11.83
C TRP A 73 9.54 2.24 12.33
N ARG A 74 9.75 2.29 13.65
CA ARG A 74 11.02 2.73 14.27
C ARG A 74 12.19 1.81 13.88
N ARG A 75 11.94 0.50 13.83
CA ARG A 75 12.94 -0.50 13.43
C ARG A 75 13.40 -0.31 11.98
N TRP A 76 12.48 0.00 11.07
CA TRP A 76 12.79 0.25 9.66
C TRP A 76 13.35 1.67 9.42
N GLY A 77 12.94 2.66 10.21
CA GLY A 77 13.39 4.05 10.11
C GLY A 77 14.80 4.33 10.62
N GLY A 78 15.55 3.31 11.07
CA GLY A 78 16.93 3.48 11.51
C GLY A 78 17.12 4.29 12.80
N ILE A 79 16.05 4.59 13.54
CA ILE A 79 16.11 5.28 14.84
C ILE A 79 16.47 4.25 15.93
N TYR A 80 17.67 3.69 15.82
CA TYR A 80 18.30 2.91 16.89
C TYR A 80 19.07 3.88 17.79
N GLY A 81 18.38 4.51 18.73
CA GLY A 81 19.08 5.38 19.68
C GLY A 81 18.17 6.22 20.55
N ARG A 82 17.49 5.59 21.51
CA ARG A 82 17.45 6.14 22.87
C ARG A 82 16.99 5.09 23.85
N GLN A 83 17.81 4.95 24.89
CA GLN A 83 17.59 4.22 26.13
C GLN A 83 16.17 4.46 26.64
N TYR A 84 15.42 3.37 26.83
CA TYR A 84 14.13 3.39 27.50
C TYR A 84 14.42 3.50 28.99
N ASP A 85 14.45 4.73 29.51
CA ASP A 85 14.29 4.94 30.95
C ASP A 85 12.83 4.70 31.32
N GLU A 86 12.68 4.00 32.43
CA GLU A 86 11.44 3.56 33.07
C GLU A 86 10.47 4.73 33.27
N MET A 87 9.40 4.73 32.48
CA MET A 87 8.14 5.38 32.85
C MET A 87 7.04 4.38 32.53
N GLU A 88 6.55 3.70 33.58
CA GLU A 88 5.25 3.02 33.59
C GLU A 88 4.17 4.09 33.38
N GLU A 89 4.01 4.54 32.14
CA GLU A 89 2.82 5.25 31.72
C GLU A 89 1.77 4.18 31.38
N GLU A 90 0.58 4.33 31.95
CA GLU A 90 -0.58 3.46 31.74
C GLU A 90 -0.92 3.45 30.23
N SER A 91 -0.24 2.58 29.48
CA SER A 91 -0.33 2.50 28.02
C SER A 91 -1.72 1.99 27.69
N THR A 92 -2.63 2.93 27.41
CA THR A 92 -3.93 2.61 26.85
C THR A 92 -3.68 2.01 25.48
N VAL A 93 -3.78 0.68 25.39
CA VAL A 93 -3.55 -0.05 24.14
C VAL A 93 -4.59 0.40 23.12
N HIS A 94 -4.17 1.26 22.20
CA HIS A 94 -5.00 1.73 21.11
C HIS A 94 -5.06 0.65 20.03
N HIS A 95 -6.19 -0.03 19.93
CA HIS A 95 -6.45 -0.98 18.86
C HIS A 95 -6.94 -0.25 17.60
N VAL A 96 -6.31 -0.53 16.47
CA VAL A 96 -6.70 0.02 15.16
C VAL A 96 -7.06 -1.13 14.24
N SER A 97 -8.17 -0.99 13.52
CA SER A 97 -8.58 -1.98 12.53
C SER A 97 -7.58 -2.06 11.37
N LYS A 98 -7.31 -3.28 10.88
CA LYS A 98 -6.49 -3.46 9.67
C LYS A 98 -7.03 -2.72 8.44
N TYR A 99 -8.34 -2.45 8.40
CA TYR A 99 -8.95 -1.69 7.31
C TYR A 99 -8.54 -0.22 7.36
N SER A 100 -8.43 0.38 8.56
CA SER A 100 -7.92 1.74 8.74
C SER A 100 -6.45 1.84 8.32
N VAL A 101 -5.65 0.85 8.68
CA VAL A 101 -4.24 0.75 8.24
C VAL A 101 -4.16 0.61 6.72
N SER A 102 -5.01 -0.23 6.12
CA SER A 102 -5.07 -0.41 4.66
C SER A 102 -5.48 0.87 3.94
N ILE A 103 -6.48 1.60 4.45
CA ILE A 103 -6.88 2.89 3.88
C ILE A 103 -5.69 3.84 3.89
N TYR A 104 -5.01 3.98 5.02
CA TYR A 104 -3.86 4.89 5.11
C TYR A 104 -2.73 4.48 4.15
N VAL A 105 -2.31 3.21 4.18
CA VAL A 105 -1.20 2.73 3.36
C VAL A 105 -1.55 2.78 1.86
N CYS A 106 -2.69 2.25 1.44
CA CYS A 106 -3.03 2.14 0.03
C CYS A 106 -3.38 3.48 -0.62
N ILE A 107 -4.03 4.39 0.12
CA ILE A 107 -4.41 5.71 -0.42
C ILE A 107 -3.26 6.69 -0.32
N VAL A 108 -2.69 6.88 0.87
CA VAL A 108 -1.67 7.93 1.07
C VAL A 108 -0.35 7.51 0.45
N LEU A 109 0.11 6.30 0.73
CA LEU A 109 1.41 5.83 0.23
C LEU A 109 1.30 5.22 -1.16
N GLY A 110 0.32 4.36 -1.39
CA GLY A 110 0.12 3.70 -2.67
C GLY A 110 -0.32 4.69 -3.75
N ALA A 111 -1.53 5.23 -3.64
CA ALA A 111 -2.18 5.96 -4.73
C ALA A 111 -1.45 7.26 -5.11
N VAL A 112 -0.99 8.03 -4.12
CA VAL A 112 -0.22 9.26 -4.37
C VAL A 112 1.26 8.94 -4.58
N GLY A 113 1.84 8.07 -3.77
CA GLY A 113 3.28 7.77 -3.83
C GLY A 113 3.70 7.05 -5.10
N SER A 114 2.83 6.24 -5.72
CA SER A 114 3.11 5.60 -7.01
C SER A 114 3.32 6.61 -8.13
N GLU A 115 2.51 7.69 -8.20
CA GLU A 115 2.69 8.76 -9.18
C GLU A 115 3.98 9.55 -8.95
N CYS A 116 4.27 9.86 -7.68
CA CYS A 116 5.56 10.46 -7.31
C CYS A 116 6.74 9.56 -7.70
N LEU A 117 6.62 8.25 -7.47
CA LEU A 117 7.67 7.29 -7.78
C LEU A 117 7.88 7.15 -9.29
N GLN A 118 6.81 7.10 -10.09
CA GLN A 118 6.89 7.08 -11.55
C GLN A 118 7.51 8.36 -12.10
N LEU A 119 7.18 9.53 -11.54
CA LEU A 119 7.81 10.80 -11.91
C LEU A 119 9.33 10.79 -11.64
N ILE A 120 9.73 10.33 -10.45
CA ILE A 120 11.14 10.25 -10.03
C ILE A 120 11.90 9.23 -10.89
N LEU A 121 11.38 8.01 -11.03
CA LEU A 121 12.07 6.91 -11.73
C LEU A 121 12.10 7.08 -13.25
N SER A 122 11.14 7.81 -13.81
CA SER A 122 11.16 8.15 -15.25
C SER A 122 12.15 9.27 -15.59
N TRP A 123 12.81 9.86 -14.58
CA TRP A 123 13.67 11.05 -14.71
C TRP A 123 12.95 12.22 -15.39
N GLY A 124 11.69 12.45 -15.01
CA GLY A 124 10.87 13.54 -15.54
C GLY A 124 10.29 13.29 -16.94
N ARG A 125 10.41 12.07 -17.49
CA ARG A 125 9.77 11.71 -18.77
C ARG A 125 8.25 11.57 -18.64
N ARG A 126 7.75 11.07 -17.50
CA ARG A 126 6.31 11.10 -17.17
C ARG A 126 5.97 12.38 -16.41
N LYS A 127 4.71 12.80 -16.50
CA LYS A 127 4.14 13.91 -15.73
C LYS A 127 3.24 13.35 -14.65
N PHE A 128 3.17 14.04 -13.52
CA PHE A 128 2.21 13.73 -12.48
C PHE A 128 0.79 13.95 -13.01
N ASP A 129 -0.03 12.92 -12.98
CA ASP A 129 -1.42 12.98 -13.44
C ASP A 129 -2.38 12.80 -12.25
N VAL A 130 -3.17 13.85 -11.97
CA VAL A 130 -4.15 13.84 -10.89
C VAL A 130 -5.25 12.80 -11.16
N MET A 131 -5.57 12.53 -12.42
CA MET A 131 -6.56 11.51 -12.75
C MET A 131 -6.06 10.12 -12.38
N ASP A 132 -4.77 9.83 -12.55
CA ASP A 132 -4.20 8.54 -12.13
C ASP A 132 -4.32 8.35 -10.62
N VAL A 133 -4.03 9.40 -9.85
CA VAL A 133 -4.27 9.38 -8.40
C VAL A 133 -5.73 9.07 -8.07
N VAL A 134 -6.69 9.71 -8.75
CA VAL A 134 -8.13 9.45 -8.50
C VAL A 134 -8.49 8.00 -8.78
N TYR A 135 -8.07 7.43 -9.91
CA TYR A 135 -8.36 6.02 -10.23
C TYR A 135 -7.64 5.06 -9.29
N ASN A 136 -6.41 5.36 -8.87
CA ASN A 136 -5.69 4.61 -7.85
C ASN A 136 -6.46 4.61 -6.52
N ILE A 137 -7.00 5.76 -6.09
CA ILE A 137 -7.82 5.87 -4.88
C ILE A 137 -9.12 5.06 -5.02
N CYS A 138 -9.85 5.23 -6.12
CA CYS A 138 -11.09 4.50 -6.37
C CYS A 138 -10.86 2.98 -6.38
N GLY A 139 -9.83 2.51 -7.07
CA GLY A 139 -9.42 1.10 -7.07
C GLY A 139 -9.13 0.61 -5.67
N SER A 140 -8.33 1.37 -4.91
CA SER A 140 -7.96 1.02 -3.52
C SER A 140 -9.17 0.86 -2.62
N LEU A 141 -10.12 1.79 -2.67
CA LEU A 141 -11.36 1.73 -1.88
C LEU A 141 -12.18 0.47 -2.22
N VAL A 142 -12.31 0.14 -3.49
CA VAL A 142 -13.01 -1.08 -3.93
C VAL A 142 -12.27 -2.33 -3.47
N GLY A 143 -10.94 -2.37 -3.57
CA GLY A 143 -10.12 -3.50 -3.12
C GLY A 143 -10.24 -3.76 -1.63
N ILE A 144 -10.13 -2.71 -0.81
CA ILE A 144 -10.30 -2.77 0.65
C ILE A 144 -11.74 -3.17 1.01
N GLY A 145 -12.74 -2.55 0.36
CA GLY A 145 -14.15 -2.87 0.58
C GLY A 145 -14.49 -4.32 0.22
N THR A 146 -13.89 -4.85 -0.85
CA THR A 146 -14.03 -6.25 -1.26
C THR A 146 -13.41 -7.19 -0.22
N ALA A 147 -12.22 -6.86 0.30
CA ALA A 147 -11.59 -7.63 1.36
C ALA A 147 -12.44 -7.63 2.63
N TYR A 148 -13.00 -6.47 3.02
CA TYR A 148 -13.91 -6.35 4.15
C TYR A 148 -15.16 -7.21 3.98
N TRP A 149 -15.77 -7.19 2.79
CA TRP A 149 -17.00 -7.93 2.53
C TRP A 149 -16.79 -9.45 2.54
N ILE A 150 -15.65 -9.94 2.02
CA ILE A 150 -15.31 -11.37 2.00
C ILE A 150 -15.03 -11.92 3.41
N GLU A 151 -14.52 -11.08 4.31
CA GLU A 151 -14.17 -11.49 5.67
C GLU A 151 -15.29 -11.31 6.70
N ARG A 152 -16.37 -10.65 6.31
CA ARG A 152 -17.56 -10.46 7.13
C ARG A 152 -18.47 -11.69 7.08
#